data_AF-A0A4Y2SED0-F1
#
_entry.id   AF-A0A4Y2SED0-F1
#
_cell.length_a   1.000
_cell.length_b   1.000
_cell.length_c   1.000
_cell.angle_alpha   90.00
_cell.angle_beta   90.00
_cell.angle_gamma   90.00
#
_symmetry.space_group_name_H-M   'P 1'
#
loop_
_entity.id
_entity.type
_entity.pdbx_description
1 polymer ?
#
loop_
_entity_poly.entity_id
_entity_poly.type
_entity_poly.pdbx_seq_one_letter_code
_entity_poly.pdbx_strand_id
1 'polypeptide(L)'
;MAKEMLFIAFLIFCVTKTITGQCITANDIIVNETSIGTAVRNLIDGSTQFSLNLLRTLHDDQRSDKEAKGLFFSPHSIWSALVVTYMGSRGATEQEMKNVLGIGDFDKATAWEAFRNIRNWDILQEPGWAEEYTQEPPHSSYHSANRIYFQRDTVFKDCMREMLDSEIGFLDFANNPVESRDEINRWVEKETQQKIKDLIPADGISSLTKMVVANAVYFKESWQQPFDEQKTVRRRFTTQSRKDIFVNMMNTRGRFLYGKSEELQCYALELPYAGNALSMTILLPKNRYNGVGILARSLTPERLRNLFLDLYPREVDVSVPKFKVEDSFELSPVLSRMGLRTLFDTRRVDLSGFTGQREFSVDAVHHKAFIDVNEEGTEAAGATAIISSRSARPTGPASFIADYPFIYFIRDTISNVILFLGTVQKPAEYGRRIIGRTESPRPAKASRKSELQSCNSSNTEARVLVAITGHGPTRTIAGGGTQNPTITVPMTRSKNPPTYPSISHMHIFEVPSGGSASKDKKVQWLDNFS
;
A
#
# COMPACT_ATOMS: atom_id res chain seq x y z
N MET A 1 -6.44 16.63 19.64
CA MET A 1 -5.80 17.08 20.89
C MET A 1 -5.53 15.95 21.87
N ALA A 2 -6.53 15.36 22.55
CA ALA A 2 -6.26 14.28 23.54
C ALA A 2 -5.51 13.05 22.97
N LYS A 3 -5.84 12.62 21.74
CA LYS A 3 -5.11 11.55 21.04
C LYS A 3 -3.69 11.92 20.62
N GLU A 4 -3.40 13.20 20.37
CA GLU A 4 -2.06 13.67 19.97
C GLU A 4 -1.11 13.76 21.17
N MET A 5 -1.61 14.12 22.36
CA MET A 5 -0.78 14.10 23.58
C MET A 5 -0.49 12.67 24.05
N LEU A 6 -1.43 11.74 23.89
CA LEU A 6 -1.20 10.32 24.20
C LEU A 6 -0.17 9.69 23.24
N PHE A 7 -0.15 10.12 21.98
CA PHE A 7 0.82 9.71 20.96
C PHE A 7 2.25 10.06 21.35
N ILE A 8 2.47 11.29 21.84
CA ILE A 8 3.78 11.74 22.35
C ILE A 8 4.16 10.95 23.62
N ALA A 9 3.20 10.71 24.52
CA ALA A 9 3.48 10.00 25.77
C ALA A 9 3.85 8.52 25.58
N PHE A 10 3.36 7.85 24.53
CA PHE A 10 3.65 6.42 24.30
C PHE A 10 4.99 6.17 23.59
N LEU A 11 5.51 7.16 22.84
CA LEU A 11 6.87 7.12 22.25
C LEU A 11 7.98 7.16 23.32
N ILE A 12 7.68 7.61 24.54
CA ILE A 12 8.66 7.87 25.61
C ILE A 12 9.17 6.58 26.28
N PHE A 13 8.49 5.44 26.17
CA PHE A 13 8.85 4.22 26.92
C PHE A 13 9.68 3.16 26.16
N CYS A 14 10.05 3.40 24.90
CA CYS A 14 10.90 2.49 24.14
C CYS A 14 12.39 2.69 24.43
N VAL A 15 12.83 2.16 25.58
CA VAL A 15 14.19 1.71 25.92
C VAL A 15 15.35 2.53 25.32
N THR A 16 15.94 3.38 26.16
CA THR A 16 17.26 4.00 25.95
C THR A 16 18.38 2.96 25.98
N LYS A 17 18.44 2.08 24.97
CA LYS A 17 19.70 1.42 24.60
C LYS A 17 20.61 2.52 24.09
N THR A 18 21.61 2.87 24.88
CA THR A 18 22.69 3.78 24.49
C THR A 18 23.29 3.26 23.18
N ILE A 19 23.05 3.96 22.07
CA ILE A 19 23.89 3.78 20.88
C ILE A 19 25.31 4.05 21.36
N THR A 20 26.21 3.09 21.20
CA THR A 20 27.64 3.32 21.38
C THR A 20 28.08 4.30 20.29
N GLY A 21 28.10 5.59 20.64
CA GLY A 21 28.28 6.74 19.72
C GLY A 21 29.63 6.86 19.02
N GLN A 22 30.36 5.75 18.87
CA GLN A 22 31.65 5.63 18.19
C GLN A 22 31.54 5.00 16.79
N CYS A 23 30.37 4.45 16.42
CA CYS A 23 30.24 3.59 15.25
C CYS A 23 29.65 4.27 14.01
N ILE A 24 28.61 5.10 14.19
CA ILE A 24 28.01 5.84 13.08
C ILE A 24 28.73 7.19 12.86
N THR A 25 29.24 7.79 13.94
CA THR A 25 29.98 9.06 13.98
C THR A 25 31.05 9.00 15.08
N ALA A 26 31.87 10.05 15.21
CA ALA A 26 33.00 10.08 16.15
C ALA A 26 32.81 11.05 17.34
N ASN A 27 31.74 11.87 17.37
CA ASN A 27 31.67 13.08 18.20
C ASN A 27 30.24 13.46 18.68
N ASP A 28 29.25 12.56 18.64
CA ASP A 28 27.86 12.96 18.93
C ASP A 28 27.48 12.93 20.42
N ILE A 29 26.66 13.92 20.77
CA ILE A 29 26.19 14.24 22.12
C ILE A 29 24.94 13.41 22.45
N ILE A 30 24.63 13.25 23.74
CA ILE A 30 23.38 12.63 24.22
C ILE A 30 22.18 13.23 23.49
N VAL A 31 21.51 12.41 22.68
CA VAL A 31 20.30 12.77 21.94
C VAL A 31 19.16 13.05 22.93
N ASN A 32 18.44 14.16 22.74
CA ASN A 32 17.26 14.48 23.55
C ASN A 32 15.96 14.21 22.77
N GLU A 33 14.86 13.95 23.48
CA GLU A 33 13.58 13.54 22.86
C GLU A 33 13.05 14.59 21.84
N THR A 34 13.31 15.87 22.11
CA THR A 34 12.91 17.00 21.25
C THR A 34 13.62 16.98 19.88
N SER A 35 14.89 16.56 19.82
CA SER A 35 15.61 16.40 18.54
C SER A 35 15.07 15.20 17.77
N ILE A 36 14.80 14.06 18.43
CA ILE A 36 14.21 12.86 17.80
C ILE A 36 12.85 13.17 17.20
N GLY A 37 11.92 13.77 17.97
CA GLY A 37 10.58 14.10 17.47
C GLY A 37 10.60 15.11 16.30
N THR A 38 11.63 15.95 16.22
CA THR A 38 11.83 16.87 15.10
C THR A 38 12.44 16.17 13.88
N ALA A 39 13.40 15.27 14.09
CA ALA A 39 13.96 14.43 13.04
C ALA A 39 12.90 13.49 12.43
N VAL A 40 12.04 12.85 13.24
CA VAL A 40 10.93 12.01 12.74
C VAL A 40 10.05 12.76 11.76
N ARG A 41 9.63 14.00 12.08
CA ARG A 41 8.82 14.83 11.17
C ARG A 41 9.56 15.15 9.87
N ASN A 42 10.84 15.53 9.95
CA ASN A 42 11.67 15.80 8.78
C ASN A 42 11.86 14.55 7.90
N LEU A 43 12.06 13.38 8.50
CA LEU A 43 12.21 12.11 7.77
C LEU A 43 10.89 11.70 7.08
N ILE A 44 9.72 11.96 7.67
CA ILE A 44 8.42 11.73 7.02
C ILE A 44 8.20 12.68 5.82
N ASP A 45 8.48 13.97 5.98
CA ASP A 45 8.42 14.94 4.89
C ASP A 45 9.45 14.63 3.79
N GLY A 46 10.66 14.22 4.17
CA GLY A 46 11.74 13.79 3.28
C GLY A 46 11.40 12.51 2.51
N SER A 47 10.85 11.50 3.18
CA SER A 47 10.31 10.28 2.56
C SER A 47 9.16 10.58 1.59
N THR A 48 8.28 11.51 1.94
CA THR A 48 7.23 12.02 1.04
C THR A 48 7.82 12.72 -0.18
N GLN A 49 8.84 13.57 0.01
CA GLN A 49 9.51 14.26 -1.09
C GLN A 49 10.27 13.29 -2.01
N PHE A 50 10.92 12.28 -1.44
CA PHE A 50 11.54 11.17 -2.17
C PHE A 50 10.49 10.40 -2.99
N SER A 51 9.37 10.02 -2.37
CA SER A 51 8.24 9.32 -3.02
C SER A 51 7.75 10.06 -4.27
N LEU A 52 7.52 11.37 -4.13
CA LEU A 52 7.03 12.23 -5.22
C LEU A 52 8.10 12.45 -6.31
N ASN A 53 9.38 12.53 -5.94
CA ASN A 53 10.47 12.59 -6.92
C ASN A 53 10.58 11.30 -7.73
N LEU A 54 10.57 10.15 -7.06
CA LEU A 54 10.63 8.82 -7.68
C LEU A 54 9.46 8.61 -8.64
N LEU A 55 8.23 8.98 -8.24
CA LEU A 55 7.05 8.94 -9.12
C LEU A 55 7.26 9.73 -10.42
N ARG A 56 7.78 10.96 -10.33
CA ARG A 56 8.04 11.80 -11.50
C ARG A 56 9.06 11.15 -12.43
N THR A 57 10.19 10.67 -11.88
CA THR A 57 11.26 10.07 -12.67
C THR A 57 10.80 8.78 -13.36
N LEU A 58 10.09 7.90 -12.66
CA LEU A 58 9.52 6.67 -13.25
C LEU A 58 8.42 6.98 -14.29
N HIS A 59 7.59 8.01 -14.06
CA HIS A 59 6.55 8.40 -15.01
C HIS A 59 7.12 9.05 -16.27
N ASP A 60 8.19 9.85 -16.16
CA ASP A 60 8.86 10.45 -17.31
C ASP A 60 9.59 9.38 -18.16
N ASP A 61 10.09 8.27 -17.57
CA ASP A 61 10.61 7.11 -18.33
C ASP A 61 9.52 6.41 -19.16
N GLN A 62 8.33 6.22 -18.59
CA GLN A 62 7.18 5.62 -19.29
C GLN A 62 6.50 6.56 -20.30
N ARG A 63 6.88 7.85 -20.35
CA ARG A 63 6.13 8.89 -21.09
C ARG A 63 6.00 8.64 -22.60
N SER A 64 6.92 7.89 -23.19
CA SER A 64 6.90 7.50 -24.61
C SER A 64 6.09 6.23 -24.87
N ASP A 65 5.86 5.39 -23.85
CA ASP A 65 5.10 4.14 -23.98
C ASP A 65 3.59 4.42 -23.94
N LYS A 66 2.96 4.31 -25.12
CA LYS A 66 1.51 4.50 -25.30
C LYS A 66 0.68 3.33 -24.79
N GLU A 67 1.30 2.19 -24.47
CA GLU A 67 0.66 0.98 -23.99
C GLU A 67 0.96 0.71 -22.49
N ALA A 68 1.71 1.62 -21.83
CA ALA A 68 2.00 1.59 -20.40
C ALA A 68 0.72 1.34 -19.58
N LYS A 69 0.75 0.32 -18.73
CA LYS A 69 -0.40 -0.08 -17.89
C LYS A 69 -0.58 0.88 -16.72
N GLY A 70 0.52 1.35 -16.16
CA GLY A 70 0.57 2.12 -14.92
C GLY A 70 1.96 2.05 -14.30
N LEU A 71 2.02 2.46 -13.03
CA LEU A 71 3.15 2.26 -12.13
C LEU A 71 2.60 1.75 -10.80
N PHE A 72 3.32 0.87 -10.13
CA PHE A 72 3.11 0.54 -8.73
C PHE A 72 4.44 0.24 -8.03
N PHE A 73 4.73 0.95 -6.94
CA PHE A 73 5.93 0.74 -6.13
C PHE A 73 5.66 1.14 -4.67
N SER A 74 6.51 0.64 -3.75
CA SER A 74 6.51 1.07 -2.36
C SER A 74 7.66 2.04 -2.10
N PRO A 75 7.42 3.37 -2.12
CA PRO A 75 8.49 4.34 -1.92
C PRO A 75 9.02 4.35 -0.50
N HIS A 76 8.17 4.15 0.52
CA HIS A 76 8.61 3.96 1.91
C HIS A 76 9.63 2.82 1.96
N SER A 77 9.34 1.68 1.35
CA SER A 77 10.19 0.50 1.44
C SER A 77 11.56 0.70 0.80
N ILE A 78 11.59 1.30 -0.40
CA ILE A 78 12.83 1.70 -1.09
C ILE A 78 13.62 2.71 -0.24
N TRP A 79 12.93 3.73 0.30
CA TRP A 79 13.53 4.77 1.14
C TRP A 79 14.17 4.15 2.40
N SER A 80 13.46 3.24 3.08
CA SER A 80 13.95 2.55 4.27
C SER A 80 15.22 1.74 4.01
N ALA A 81 15.30 1.03 2.89
CA ALA A 81 16.54 0.32 2.49
C ALA A 81 17.70 1.28 2.15
N LEU A 82 17.39 2.44 1.58
CA LEU A 82 18.39 3.48 1.31
C LEU A 82 18.84 4.23 2.58
N VAL A 83 17.99 4.36 3.61
CA VAL A 83 18.39 4.92 4.93
C VAL A 83 19.40 4.00 5.62
N VAL A 84 19.22 2.68 5.56
CA VAL A 84 20.23 1.71 6.05
C VAL A 84 21.56 1.88 5.29
N THR A 85 21.48 2.03 3.96
CA THR A 85 22.67 2.30 3.11
C THR A 85 23.36 3.63 3.47
N TYR A 86 22.59 4.67 3.82
CA TYR A 86 23.10 5.97 4.24
C TYR A 86 23.93 5.89 5.53
N MET A 87 23.62 4.98 6.45
CA MET A 87 24.43 4.79 7.68
C MET A 87 25.87 4.35 7.35
N GLY A 88 26.06 3.54 6.30
CA GLY A 88 27.38 3.18 5.78
C GLY A 88 28.05 4.23 4.88
N SER A 89 27.27 5.11 4.23
CA SER A 89 27.82 6.15 3.34
C SER A 89 28.75 7.15 4.05
N ARG A 90 29.73 7.73 3.35
CA ARG A 90 30.58 8.84 3.83
C ARG A 90 30.82 9.87 2.71
N GLY A 91 31.36 11.04 3.07
CA GLY A 91 31.81 12.06 2.12
C GLY A 91 30.74 12.50 1.11
N ALA A 92 31.09 12.50 -0.19
CA ALA A 92 30.17 12.92 -1.25
C ALA A 92 28.95 11.99 -1.39
N THR A 93 29.11 10.69 -1.17
CA THR A 93 27.99 9.72 -1.19
C THR A 93 27.00 10.00 -0.08
N GLU A 94 27.49 10.31 1.11
CA GLU A 94 26.64 10.71 2.22
C GLU A 94 25.83 11.97 1.92
N GLN A 95 26.46 13.01 1.34
CA GLN A 95 25.75 14.25 1.01
C GLN A 95 24.69 14.04 -0.10
N GLU A 96 25.00 13.26 -1.13
CA GLU A 96 24.02 12.91 -2.18
C GLU A 96 22.83 12.13 -1.58
N MET A 97 23.09 11.16 -0.70
CA MET A 97 22.05 10.39 0.00
C MET A 97 21.20 11.25 0.93
N LYS A 98 21.82 12.10 1.76
CA LYS A 98 21.15 13.06 2.64
C LYS A 98 20.16 13.94 1.88
N ASN A 99 20.60 14.45 0.72
CA ASN A 99 19.81 15.33 -0.14
C ASN A 99 18.64 14.60 -0.82
N VAL A 100 18.87 13.41 -1.40
CA VAL A 100 17.83 12.68 -2.15
C VAL A 100 16.79 12.03 -1.24
N LEU A 101 17.20 11.54 -0.07
CA LEU A 101 16.31 10.93 0.93
C LEU A 101 15.59 11.96 1.82
N GLY A 102 16.00 13.23 1.76
CA GLY A 102 15.41 14.31 2.56
C GLY A 102 15.66 14.16 4.06
N ILE A 103 16.81 13.60 4.47
CA ILE A 103 17.09 13.29 5.88
C ILE A 103 17.20 14.57 6.75
N GLY A 104 17.54 15.72 6.16
CA GLY A 104 17.73 16.98 6.90
C GLY A 104 19.07 17.04 7.63
N ASP A 105 19.40 18.19 8.22
CA ASP A 105 20.70 18.46 8.87
C ASP A 105 20.80 17.89 10.30
N PHE A 106 20.56 16.59 10.44
CA PHE A 106 20.83 15.83 11.67
C PHE A 106 22.13 15.04 11.56
N ASP A 107 22.68 14.68 12.71
CA ASP A 107 23.67 13.63 12.81
C ASP A 107 23.05 12.25 12.56
N LYS A 108 23.90 11.23 12.35
CA LYS A 108 23.41 9.90 11.97
C LYS A 108 22.79 9.11 13.12
N ALA A 109 23.16 9.38 14.37
CA ALA A 109 22.55 8.70 15.51
C ALA A 109 21.10 9.21 15.71
N THR A 110 20.88 10.52 15.64
CA THR A 110 19.55 11.14 15.63
C THR A 110 18.72 10.67 14.42
N ALA A 111 19.31 10.63 13.22
CA ALA A 111 18.61 10.13 12.03
C ALA A 111 18.26 8.64 12.12
N TRP A 112 19.13 7.81 12.71
CA TRP A 112 18.89 6.39 12.93
C TRP A 112 17.80 6.14 13.98
N GLU A 113 17.81 6.85 15.11
CA GLU A 113 16.74 6.75 16.10
C GLU A 113 15.40 7.25 15.55
N ALA A 114 15.39 8.35 14.78
CA ALA A 114 14.18 8.82 14.11
C ALA A 114 13.66 7.79 13.08
N PHE A 115 14.54 7.15 12.31
CA PHE A 115 14.19 6.07 11.40
C PHE A 115 13.64 4.84 12.16
N ARG A 116 14.28 4.44 13.27
CA ARG A 116 13.79 3.36 14.14
C ARG A 116 12.42 3.70 14.73
N ASN A 117 12.14 4.95 15.08
CA ASN A 117 10.80 5.36 15.54
C ASN A 117 9.75 5.25 14.43
N ILE A 118 10.07 5.59 13.17
CA ILE A 118 9.17 5.40 12.02
C ILE A 118 8.94 3.91 11.77
N ARG A 119 10.00 3.10 11.67
CA ARG A 119 9.87 1.64 11.47
C ARG A 119 9.15 0.96 12.64
N ASN A 120 9.41 1.39 13.87
CA ASN A 120 8.69 0.88 15.04
C ASN A 120 7.23 1.32 15.03
N TRP A 121 6.86 2.45 14.44
CA TRP A 121 5.46 2.81 14.21
C TRP A 121 4.78 1.82 13.26
N ASP A 122 5.46 1.42 12.18
CA ASP A 122 4.98 0.38 11.25
C ASP A 122 4.86 -1.00 11.95
N ILE A 123 5.75 -1.31 12.90
CA ILE A 123 5.73 -2.55 13.71
C ILE A 123 4.75 -2.47 14.89
N LEU A 124 4.44 -1.29 15.43
CA LEU A 124 3.50 -1.13 16.57
C LEU A 124 2.02 -1.23 16.16
N GLN A 125 1.74 -1.54 14.89
CA GLN A 125 0.47 -2.13 14.48
C GLN A 125 0.43 -3.66 14.70
N GLU A 126 1.52 -4.29 15.14
CA GLU A 126 1.48 -5.61 15.77
C GLU A 126 0.74 -5.54 17.12
N PRO A 127 -0.06 -6.58 17.46
CA PRO A 127 -1.10 -6.53 18.50
C PRO A 127 -0.58 -6.66 19.95
N GLY A 128 0.37 -5.82 20.37
CA GLY A 128 0.93 -5.84 21.72
C GLY A 128 -0.06 -5.49 22.86
N TRP A 129 -1.30 -5.10 22.54
CA TRP A 129 -2.36 -4.73 23.51
C TRP A 129 -3.74 -5.29 23.13
N ALA A 130 -3.80 -6.37 22.35
CA ALA A 130 -5.06 -7.06 21.99
C ALA A 130 -5.13 -8.52 22.50
N GLU A 131 -4.29 -8.89 23.47
CA GLU A 131 -4.37 -10.17 24.17
C GLU A 131 -5.58 -10.23 25.13
N GLU A 132 -6.80 -10.39 24.59
CA GLU A 132 -7.84 -11.13 25.33
C GLU A 132 -8.96 -11.76 24.46
N TYR A 133 -9.24 -11.31 23.22
CA TYR A 133 -10.49 -11.72 22.52
C TYR A 133 -10.44 -12.19 21.05
N THR A 134 -9.27 -12.43 20.43
CA THR A 134 -9.20 -13.06 19.09
C THR A 134 -8.21 -14.24 19.05
N GLN A 135 -8.67 -15.41 18.61
CA GLN A 135 -7.83 -16.62 18.48
C GLN A 135 -6.92 -16.61 17.24
N GLU A 136 -6.96 -15.56 16.44
CA GLU A 136 -6.01 -15.30 15.36
C GLU A 136 -5.33 -13.95 15.65
N PRO A 137 -3.98 -13.87 15.60
CA PRO A 137 -3.30 -12.59 15.67
C PRO A 137 -3.68 -11.78 14.43
N PRO A 138 -4.06 -10.49 14.53
CA PRO A 138 -4.31 -9.66 13.37
C PRO A 138 -3.11 -9.69 12.43
N HIS A 139 -3.33 -10.24 11.24
CA HIS A 139 -2.32 -10.31 10.19
C HIS A 139 -1.95 -8.87 9.78
N SER A 140 -0.67 -8.50 9.91
CA SER A 140 -0.18 -7.24 9.35
C SER A 140 -0.48 -7.20 7.86
N SER A 141 -1.24 -6.20 7.42
CA SER A 141 -1.62 -6.02 6.01
C SER A 141 -0.48 -5.53 5.11
N TYR A 142 0.67 -5.20 5.71
CA TYR A 142 1.87 -4.71 5.06
C TYR A 142 3.04 -5.70 5.24
N HIS A 143 3.30 -6.52 4.22
CA HIS A 143 4.41 -7.47 4.22
C HIS A 143 5.58 -6.92 3.39
N SER A 144 6.64 -6.46 4.07
CA SER A 144 7.83 -5.85 3.44
C SER A 144 9.10 -6.67 3.69
N ALA A 145 9.67 -7.19 2.60
CA ALA A 145 10.91 -7.94 2.57
C ALA A 145 12.07 -7.00 2.16
N ASN A 146 12.70 -6.38 3.16
CA ASN A 146 13.78 -5.41 2.95
C ASN A 146 15.09 -5.94 3.55
N ARG A 147 16.07 -6.27 2.72
CA ARG A 147 17.41 -6.64 3.19
C ARG A 147 18.50 -6.23 2.21
N ILE A 148 19.64 -5.83 2.74
CA ILE A 148 20.86 -5.58 1.99
C ILE A 148 21.78 -6.79 2.12
N TYR A 149 22.13 -7.43 1.00
CA TYR A 149 23.03 -8.57 1.00
C TYR A 149 24.43 -8.16 0.55
N PHE A 150 25.44 -8.51 1.34
CA PHE A 150 26.86 -8.26 1.10
C PHE A 150 27.60 -9.56 0.76
N GLN A 151 28.76 -9.48 0.11
CA GLN A 151 29.66 -10.64 -0.07
C GLN A 151 30.03 -11.24 1.30
N ARG A 152 29.98 -12.57 1.41
CA ARG A 152 30.15 -13.34 2.65
C ARG A 152 31.38 -12.96 3.48
N ASP A 153 32.53 -12.82 2.82
CA ASP A 153 33.83 -12.60 3.49
C ASP A 153 34.11 -11.12 3.82
N THR A 154 33.08 -10.27 3.78
CA THR A 154 33.21 -8.83 4.05
C THR A 154 33.44 -8.55 5.54
N VAL A 155 34.55 -7.89 5.86
CA VAL A 155 34.92 -7.53 7.24
C VAL A 155 34.17 -6.27 7.68
N PHE A 156 32.97 -6.45 8.23
CA PHE A 156 32.21 -5.38 8.88
C PHE A 156 32.81 -4.96 10.23
N LYS A 157 32.65 -3.68 10.58
CA LYS A 157 32.79 -3.22 11.97
C LYS A 157 31.73 -3.90 12.82
N ASP A 158 32.13 -4.49 13.96
CA ASP A 158 31.23 -5.33 14.76
C ASP A 158 29.96 -4.59 15.20
N CYS A 159 30.08 -3.35 15.66
CA CYS A 159 28.92 -2.53 16.02
C CYS A 159 28.01 -2.14 14.83
N MET A 160 28.52 -2.09 13.59
CA MET A 160 27.64 -1.91 12.41
C MET A 160 26.88 -3.21 12.09
N ARG A 161 27.49 -4.38 12.37
CA ARG A 161 26.82 -5.67 12.29
C ARG A 161 25.74 -5.80 13.37
N GLU A 162 26.06 -5.48 14.63
CA GLU A 162 25.09 -5.49 15.75
C GLU A 162 23.93 -4.51 15.54
N MET A 163 24.19 -3.32 15.00
CA MET A 163 23.17 -2.29 14.78
C MET A 163 22.21 -2.62 13.63
N LEU A 164 22.67 -3.37 12.62
CA LEU A 164 21.95 -3.62 11.37
C LEU A 164 21.64 -5.11 11.13
N ASP A 165 21.72 -5.94 12.18
CA ASP A 165 21.61 -7.40 12.11
C ASP A 165 20.32 -7.90 11.44
N SER A 166 19.21 -7.16 11.58
CA SER A 166 17.93 -7.52 10.93
C SER A 166 17.84 -7.06 9.47
N GLU A 167 18.63 -6.05 9.11
CA GLU A 167 18.60 -5.29 7.87
C GLU A 167 19.61 -5.79 6.82
N ILE A 168 20.62 -6.54 7.24
CA ILE A 168 21.70 -7.04 6.37
C ILE A 168 21.78 -8.56 6.30
N GLY A 169 22.45 -9.08 5.29
CA GLY A 169 22.75 -10.50 5.10
C GLY A 169 24.08 -10.71 4.37
N PHE A 170 24.61 -11.93 4.41
CA PHE A 170 25.95 -12.25 3.90
C PHE A 170 25.90 -13.49 3.00
N LEU A 171 26.11 -13.30 1.69
CA LEU A 171 26.02 -14.35 0.66
C LEU A 171 27.28 -14.41 -0.19
N ASP A 172 27.58 -15.57 -0.76
CA ASP A 172 28.79 -15.78 -1.55
C ASP A 172 28.51 -15.59 -3.04
N PHE A 173 28.38 -14.32 -3.44
CA PHE A 173 28.25 -13.95 -4.84
C PHE A 173 29.49 -14.35 -5.66
N ALA A 174 30.68 -14.20 -5.08
CA ALA A 174 31.95 -14.41 -5.77
C ALA A 174 32.11 -15.83 -6.34
N ASN A 175 31.81 -16.87 -5.53
CA ASN A 175 31.93 -18.26 -5.97
C ASN A 175 30.58 -18.91 -6.32
N ASN A 176 29.48 -18.46 -5.68
CA ASN A 176 28.16 -19.09 -5.76
C ASN A 176 27.03 -18.07 -6.11
N PRO A 177 27.13 -17.33 -7.23
CA PRO A 177 26.19 -16.25 -7.56
C PRO A 177 24.76 -16.74 -7.81
N VAL A 178 24.60 -17.91 -8.43
CA VAL A 178 23.28 -18.50 -8.73
C VAL A 178 22.57 -18.95 -7.45
N GLU A 179 23.28 -19.65 -6.55
CA GLU A 179 22.72 -20.07 -5.26
C GLU A 179 22.35 -18.85 -4.39
N SER A 180 23.21 -17.82 -4.39
CA SER A 180 22.95 -16.56 -3.68
C SER A 180 21.70 -15.85 -4.20
N ARG A 181 21.50 -15.79 -5.54
CA ARG A 181 20.27 -15.28 -6.15
C ARG A 181 19.04 -16.09 -5.70
N ASP A 182 19.14 -17.41 -5.73
CA ASP A 182 18.03 -18.30 -5.40
C ASP A 182 17.72 -18.32 -3.89
N GLU A 183 18.68 -18.01 -3.02
CA GLU A 183 18.45 -17.73 -1.60
C GLU A 183 17.68 -16.42 -1.39
N ILE A 184 18.08 -15.32 -2.05
CA ILE A 184 17.36 -14.05 -1.96
C ILE A 184 15.92 -14.20 -2.48
N ASN A 185 15.73 -14.84 -3.63
CA ASN A 185 14.39 -15.07 -4.20
C ASN A 185 13.51 -15.94 -3.30
N ARG A 186 14.04 -17.03 -2.71
CA ARG A 186 13.30 -17.86 -1.74
C ARG A 186 12.96 -17.11 -0.46
N TRP A 187 13.85 -16.26 0.03
CA TRP A 187 13.58 -15.42 1.20
C TRP A 187 12.45 -14.43 0.91
N VAL A 188 12.53 -13.67 -0.19
CA VAL A 188 11.46 -12.77 -0.64
C VAL A 188 10.13 -13.49 -0.81
N GLU A 189 10.14 -14.66 -1.44
CA GLU A 189 8.93 -15.47 -1.64
C GLU A 189 8.31 -15.87 -0.29
N LYS A 190 9.11 -16.23 0.71
CA LYS A 190 8.64 -16.53 2.06
C LYS A 190 8.02 -15.30 2.74
N GLU A 191 8.74 -14.18 2.80
CA GLU A 191 8.27 -12.97 3.49
C GLU A 191 7.02 -12.36 2.83
N THR A 192 6.82 -12.56 1.53
CA THR A 192 5.68 -12.03 0.75
C THR A 192 4.55 -13.04 0.55
N GLN A 193 4.45 -14.08 1.39
CA GLN A 193 3.40 -15.12 1.32
C GLN A 193 3.27 -15.78 -0.07
N GLN A 194 4.39 -16.01 -0.75
CA GLN A 194 4.52 -16.55 -2.11
C GLN A 194 3.92 -15.67 -3.22
N LYS A 195 3.56 -14.42 -2.92
CA LYS A 195 2.96 -13.48 -3.89
C LYS A 195 4.01 -12.82 -4.78
N ILE A 196 5.23 -12.60 -4.26
CA ILE A 196 6.36 -12.10 -5.05
C ILE A 196 7.39 -13.22 -5.22
N LYS A 197 7.51 -13.70 -6.45
CA LYS A 197 8.53 -14.65 -6.91
C LYS A 197 9.51 -13.93 -7.82
N ASP A 198 10.73 -14.48 -7.93
CA ASP A 198 11.76 -14.04 -8.87
C ASP A 198 12.00 -12.52 -8.84
N LEU A 199 12.33 -11.98 -7.65
CA LEU A 199 12.69 -10.56 -7.48
C LEU A 199 13.92 -10.21 -8.32
N ILE A 200 14.95 -11.05 -8.23
CA ILE A 200 16.20 -10.89 -8.95
C ILE A 200 16.15 -11.78 -10.20
N PRO A 201 16.29 -11.20 -11.41
CA PRO A 201 16.25 -11.96 -12.66
C PRO A 201 17.49 -12.85 -12.80
N ALA A 202 17.46 -13.74 -13.79
CA ALA A 202 18.47 -14.79 -13.93
C ALA A 202 19.93 -14.27 -14.03
N ASP A 203 20.08 -13.08 -14.62
CA ASP A 203 21.31 -12.32 -14.89
C ASP A 203 21.56 -11.16 -13.89
N GLY A 204 20.71 -10.98 -12.87
CA GLY A 204 20.79 -9.86 -11.92
C GLY A 204 21.93 -9.93 -10.88
N ILE A 205 22.61 -11.08 -10.74
CA ILE A 205 23.77 -11.27 -9.84
C ILE A 205 24.90 -11.95 -10.61
N SER A 206 26.13 -11.52 -10.36
CA SER A 206 27.36 -12.06 -10.96
C SER A 206 28.43 -12.32 -9.90
N SER A 207 29.53 -12.98 -10.28
CA SER A 207 30.71 -13.15 -9.41
C SER A 207 31.45 -11.85 -9.08
N LEU A 208 31.12 -10.75 -9.77
CA LEU A 208 31.65 -9.41 -9.45
C LEU A 208 30.81 -8.68 -8.39
N THR A 209 29.56 -9.11 -8.16
CA THR A 209 28.63 -8.49 -7.21
C THR A 209 29.20 -8.51 -5.77
N LYS A 210 29.11 -7.37 -5.10
CA LYS A 210 29.54 -7.13 -3.71
C LYS A 210 28.37 -6.70 -2.81
N MET A 211 27.39 -5.99 -3.34
CA MET A 211 26.22 -5.52 -2.58
C MET A 211 24.95 -5.48 -3.43
N VAL A 212 23.89 -6.10 -2.92
CA VAL A 212 22.55 -6.11 -3.52
C VAL A 212 21.54 -5.54 -2.52
N VAL A 213 20.76 -4.56 -2.94
CA VAL A 213 19.60 -4.09 -2.18
C VAL A 213 18.37 -4.83 -2.69
N ALA A 214 17.85 -5.77 -1.89
CA ALA A 214 16.66 -6.55 -2.20
C ALA A 214 15.44 -5.94 -1.50
N ASN A 215 14.46 -5.51 -2.28
CA ASN A 215 13.26 -4.86 -1.79
C ASN A 215 12.00 -5.44 -2.45
N ALA A 216 11.15 -6.09 -1.68
CA ALA A 216 9.88 -6.61 -2.18
C ALA A 216 8.75 -6.35 -1.19
N VAL A 217 7.59 -5.91 -1.67
CA VAL A 217 6.46 -5.57 -0.79
C VAL A 217 5.14 -6.07 -1.35
N TYR A 218 4.41 -6.81 -0.51
CA TYR A 218 3.06 -7.25 -0.77
C TYR A 218 2.08 -6.52 0.17
N PHE A 219 0.98 -6.00 -0.39
CA PHE A 219 -0.10 -5.39 0.36
C PHE A 219 -1.37 -6.24 0.28
N LYS A 220 -2.03 -6.45 1.42
CA LYS A 220 -3.29 -7.17 1.50
C LYS A 220 -4.17 -6.60 2.61
N GLU A 221 -5.32 -6.02 2.28
CA GLU A 221 -6.24 -5.46 3.28
C GLU A 221 -7.67 -5.32 2.75
N SER A 222 -8.68 -5.51 3.61
CA SER A 222 -10.10 -5.36 3.23
C SER A 222 -10.55 -3.89 3.26
N TRP A 223 -11.47 -3.47 2.38
CA TRP A 223 -12.08 -2.15 2.48
C TRP A 223 -12.91 -2.03 3.76
N GLN A 224 -12.94 -0.85 4.40
CA GLN A 224 -13.91 -0.59 5.47
C GLN A 224 -15.36 -0.66 4.96
N GLN A 225 -15.58 -0.18 3.72
CA GLN A 225 -16.83 -0.34 3.01
C GLN A 225 -16.56 -1.00 1.66
N PRO A 226 -16.71 -2.34 1.56
CA PRO A 226 -16.57 -3.07 0.31
C PRO A 226 -17.50 -2.56 -0.81
N PHE A 227 -17.08 -2.84 -2.04
CA PHE A 227 -17.94 -2.72 -3.22
C PHE A 227 -18.80 -3.98 -3.34
N ASP A 228 -19.97 -3.83 -3.94
CA ASP A 228 -20.87 -4.95 -4.24
C ASP A 228 -20.50 -5.50 -5.62
N GLU A 229 -20.05 -6.77 -5.69
CA GLU A 229 -19.69 -7.43 -6.95
C GLU A 229 -20.85 -7.42 -7.96
N GLN A 230 -22.10 -7.47 -7.52
CA GLN A 230 -23.27 -7.41 -8.39
C GLN A 230 -23.46 -6.03 -9.05
N LYS A 231 -22.80 -5.01 -8.48
CA LYS A 231 -22.75 -3.64 -9.03
C LYS A 231 -21.49 -3.39 -9.86
N THR A 232 -20.55 -4.33 -9.95
CA THR A 232 -19.43 -4.23 -10.89
C THR A 232 -19.92 -4.43 -12.32
N VAL A 233 -19.78 -3.40 -13.16
CA VAL A 233 -20.27 -3.43 -14.55
C VAL A 233 -19.20 -3.04 -15.55
N ARG A 234 -19.29 -3.58 -16.76
CA ARG A 234 -18.39 -3.20 -17.87
C ARG A 234 -18.63 -1.73 -18.21
N ARG A 235 -17.63 -0.86 -17.99
CA ARG A 235 -17.65 0.53 -18.45
C ARG A 235 -16.42 0.85 -19.27
N ARG A 236 -16.56 1.95 -20.01
CA ARG A 236 -15.50 2.56 -20.79
C ARG A 236 -14.45 3.18 -19.88
N PHE A 237 -13.18 3.05 -20.25
CA PHE A 237 -12.06 3.79 -19.68
C PHE A 237 -11.28 4.39 -20.86
N THR A 238 -11.07 5.71 -20.85
CA THR A 238 -10.37 6.43 -21.92
C THR A 238 -8.91 6.58 -21.54
N THR A 239 -8.00 5.89 -22.25
CA THR A 239 -6.55 5.93 -21.97
C THR A 239 -5.91 7.29 -22.30
N GLN A 240 -4.67 7.50 -21.85
CA GLN A 240 -3.85 8.65 -22.23
C GLN A 240 -3.69 8.81 -23.76
N SER A 241 -3.66 7.70 -24.50
CA SER A 241 -3.63 7.65 -25.97
C SER A 241 -4.98 7.96 -26.65
N ARG A 242 -5.99 8.39 -25.89
CA ARG A 242 -7.38 8.66 -26.32
C ARG A 242 -8.11 7.43 -26.87
N LYS A 243 -7.64 6.23 -26.51
CA LYS A 243 -8.27 4.97 -26.88
C LYS A 243 -9.25 4.57 -25.79
N ASP A 244 -10.49 4.30 -26.18
CA ASP A 244 -11.48 3.74 -25.28
C ASP A 244 -11.29 2.22 -25.18
N ILE A 245 -11.09 1.73 -23.95
CA ILE A 245 -11.09 0.31 -23.61
C ILE A 245 -12.26 -0.01 -22.68
N PHE A 246 -12.60 -1.28 -22.49
CA PHE A 246 -13.63 -1.69 -21.53
C PHE A 246 -13.03 -2.41 -20.33
N VAL A 247 -13.36 -1.90 -19.14
CA VAL A 247 -12.87 -2.37 -17.84
C VAL A 247 -14.04 -2.79 -16.95
N ASN A 248 -13.76 -3.61 -15.95
CA ASN A 248 -14.74 -3.92 -14.91
C ASN A 248 -14.72 -2.74 -13.93
N MET A 249 -15.78 -1.94 -13.90
CA MET A 249 -15.89 -0.75 -13.07
C MET A 249 -16.73 -1.11 -11.84
N MET A 250 -16.08 -1.16 -10.69
CA MET A 250 -16.68 -1.40 -9.37
C MET A 250 -17.49 -0.16 -8.98
N ASN A 251 -18.66 -0.34 -8.37
CA ASN A 251 -19.51 0.78 -7.97
C ASN A 251 -19.98 0.65 -6.52
N THR A 252 -19.82 1.71 -5.74
CA THR A 252 -20.35 1.80 -4.38
C THR A 252 -20.89 3.20 -4.11
N ARG A 253 -21.73 3.32 -3.08
CA ARG A 253 -22.24 4.59 -2.57
C ARG A 253 -22.01 4.60 -1.07
N GLY A 254 -21.29 5.60 -0.59
CA GLY A 254 -20.84 5.63 0.81
C GLY A 254 -20.49 7.04 1.26
N ARG A 255 -20.12 7.18 2.53
CA ARG A 255 -19.65 8.44 3.10
C ARG A 255 -18.12 8.40 3.20
N PHE A 256 -17.45 9.05 2.26
CA PHE A 256 -15.99 9.03 2.11
C PHE A 256 -15.41 10.43 2.33
N LEU A 257 -14.11 10.55 2.62
CA LEU A 257 -13.44 11.84 2.52
C LEU A 257 -13.28 12.19 1.05
N TYR A 258 -13.78 13.36 0.65
CA TYR A 258 -13.79 13.81 -0.73
C TYR A 258 -13.47 15.29 -0.82
N GLY A 259 -12.67 15.67 -1.81
CA GLY A 259 -12.25 17.05 -2.03
C GLY A 259 -12.08 17.38 -3.52
N LYS A 260 -12.05 18.69 -3.80
CA LYS A 260 -11.64 19.24 -5.09
C LYS A 260 -10.48 20.19 -4.82
N SER A 261 -9.29 19.87 -5.31
CA SER A 261 -8.16 20.78 -5.21
C SER A 261 -8.09 21.66 -6.45
N GLU A 262 -8.24 22.96 -6.26
CA GLU A 262 -7.94 23.94 -7.30
C GLU A 262 -6.43 24.13 -7.48
N GLU A 263 -5.62 23.94 -6.44
CA GLU A 263 -4.16 24.02 -6.54
C GLU A 263 -3.57 22.87 -7.36
N LEU A 264 -3.97 21.63 -7.07
CA LEU A 264 -3.51 20.43 -7.79
C LEU A 264 -4.33 20.11 -9.05
N GLN A 265 -5.38 20.89 -9.33
CA GLN A 265 -6.31 20.66 -10.44
C GLN A 265 -6.81 19.21 -10.51
N CYS A 266 -7.25 18.65 -9.38
CA CYS A 266 -7.71 17.27 -9.26
C CYS A 266 -8.96 17.13 -8.37
N TYR A 267 -9.62 15.97 -8.49
CA TYR A 267 -10.56 15.43 -7.52
C TYR A 267 -9.82 14.42 -6.65
N ALA A 268 -10.06 14.45 -5.35
CA ALA A 268 -9.49 13.49 -4.41
C ALA A 268 -10.62 12.72 -3.70
N LEU A 269 -10.43 11.42 -3.57
CA LEU A 269 -11.30 10.50 -2.84
C LEU A 269 -10.43 9.62 -1.96
N GLU A 270 -10.78 9.48 -0.69
CA GLU A 270 -10.16 8.53 0.23
C GLU A 270 -11.08 7.35 0.52
N LEU A 271 -10.57 6.15 0.28
CA LEU A 271 -11.21 4.87 0.57
C LEU A 271 -10.48 4.23 1.76
N PRO A 272 -11.07 4.28 2.97
CA PRO A 272 -10.46 3.68 4.16
C PRO A 272 -10.48 2.16 4.08
N TYR A 273 -9.42 1.56 4.59
CA TYR A 273 -9.33 0.12 4.82
C TYR A 273 -9.92 -0.27 6.18
N ALA A 274 -10.10 -1.57 6.41
CA ALA A 274 -10.41 -2.14 7.71
C ALA A 274 -9.36 -1.71 8.75
N GLY A 275 -9.72 -1.75 10.04
CA GLY A 275 -8.86 -1.27 11.13
C GLY A 275 -8.73 0.25 11.26
N ASN A 276 -9.13 1.06 10.26
CA ASN A 276 -8.99 2.53 10.23
C ASN A 276 -7.54 3.09 10.26
N ALA A 277 -6.51 2.25 10.20
CA ALA A 277 -5.13 2.71 10.18
C ALA A 277 -4.70 3.17 8.77
N LEU A 278 -5.06 2.40 7.74
CA LEU A 278 -4.63 2.64 6.36
C LEU A 278 -5.78 3.18 5.49
N SER A 279 -5.43 3.96 4.46
CA SER A 279 -6.39 4.35 3.41
C SER A 279 -5.75 4.46 2.03
N MET A 280 -6.53 4.15 0.99
CA MET A 280 -6.17 4.47 -0.39
C MET A 280 -6.75 5.84 -0.76
N THR A 281 -5.90 6.78 -1.16
CA THR A 281 -6.34 8.04 -1.76
C THR A 281 -6.15 7.99 -3.27
N ILE A 282 -7.21 8.28 -4.02
CA ILE A 282 -7.20 8.37 -5.48
C ILE A 282 -7.25 9.84 -5.89
N LEU A 283 -6.24 10.28 -6.64
CA LEU A 283 -6.17 11.62 -7.24
C LEU A 283 -6.50 11.53 -8.73
N LEU A 284 -7.70 11.96 -9.09
CA LEU A 284 -8.22 11.98 -10.44
C LEU A 284 -8.03 13.40 -11.03
N PRO A 285 -7.11 13.61 -12.00
CA PRO A 285 -6.85 14.94 -12.57
C PRO A 285 -8.08 15.53 -13.25
N LYS A 286 -8.32 16.83 -13.18
CA LYS A 286 -9.42 17.48 -13.93
C LYS A 286 -9.25 17.38 -15.44
N ASN A 287 -8.00 17.37 -15.92
CA ASN A 287 -7.67 17.16 -17.32
C ASN A 287 -7.51 15.66 -17.60
N ARG A 288 -8.40 15.11 -18.44
CA ARG A 288 -8.39 13.70 -18.85
C ARG A 288 -7.15 13.28 -19.66
N TYR A 289 -6.45 14.24 -20.29
CA TYR A 289 -5.33 13.96 -21.20
C TYR A 289 -4.04 14.59 -20.68
N ASN A 290 -2.98 13.77 -20.49
CA ASN A 290 -1.73 14.20 -19.84
C ASN A 290 -1.89 14.73 -18.40
N GLY A 291 -3.06 14.51 -17.78
CA GLY A 291 -3.37 14.99 -16.43
C GLY A 291 -2.47 14.37 -15.36
N VAL A 292 -2.17 13.08 -15.46
CA VAL A 292 -1.26 12.36 -14.54
C VAL A 292 0.13 13.00 -14.53
N GLY A 293 0.73 13.25 -15.70
CA GLY A 293 2.05 13.87 -15.77
C GLY A 293 2.08 15.32 -15.26
N ILE A 294 1.02 16.10 -15.49
CA ILE A 294 0.89 17.45 -14.91
C ILE A 294 0.78 17.37 -13.38
N LEU A 295 -0.09 16.49 -12.87
CA LEU A 295 -0.32 16.30 -11.44
C LEU A 295 0.93 15.80 -10.70
N ALA A 296 1.62 14.80 -11.25
CA ALA A 296 2.86 14.26 -10.67
C ALA A 296 3.95 15.33 -10.49
N ARG A 297 4.06 16.27 -11.45
CA ARG A 297 4.97 17.43 -11.35
C ARG A 297 4.46 18.52 -10.39
N SER A 298 3.15 18.64 -10.16
CA SER A 298 2.59 19.66 -9.26
C SER A 298 2.52 19.26 -7.79
N LEU A 299 2.49 17.95 -7.48
CA LEU A 299 2.47 17.41 -6.11
C LEU A 299 3.74 17.80 -5.34
N THR A 300 3.61 18.31 -4.12
CA THR A 300 4.69 18.51 -3.14
C THR A 300 4.21 18.02 -1.77
N PRO A 301 5.09 17.77 -0.77
CA PRO A 301 4.65 17.39 0.57
C PRO A 301 3.67 18.40 1.17
N GLU A 302 3.96 19.70 1.03
CA GLU A 302 3.08 20.79 1.46
C GLU A 302 1.70 20.72 0.79
N ARG A 303 1.65 20.57 -0.55
CA ARG A 303 0.39 20.50 -1.29
C ARG A 303 -0.43 19.25 -0.98
N LEU A 304 0.25 18.14 -0.70
CA LEU A 304 -0.40 16.89 -0.31
C LEU A 304 -0.98 17.01 1.10
N ARG A 305 -0.25 17.65 2.04
CA ARG A 305 -0.75 17.99 3.38
C ARG A 305 -1.96 18.93 3.31
N ASN A 306 -1.90 19.99 2.50
CA ASN A 306 -3.02 20.91 2.29
C ASN A 306 -4.24 20.17 1.69
N LEU A 307 -4.01 19.29 0.70
CA LEU A 307 -5.06 18.45 0.12
C LEU A 307 -5.78 17.62 1.18
N PHE A 308 -5.05 16.96 2.10
CA PHE A 308 -5.67 16.14 3.15
C PHE A 308 -6.51 16.97 4.12
N LEU A 309 -6.06 18.19 4.47
CA LEU A 309 -6.81 19.12 5.32
C LEU A 309 -8.12 19.61 4.64
N ASP A 310 -8.13 19.69 3.30
CA ASP A 310 -9.29 20.09 2.49
C ASP A 310 -10.29 18.94 2.23
N LEU A 311 -9.96 17.67 2.53
CA LEU A 311 -10.90 16.56 2.38
C LEU A 311 -11.92 16.55 3.52
N TYR A 312 -13.21 16.38 3.20
CA TYR A 312 -14.26 16.31 4.22
C TYR A 312 -15.22 15.13 3.98
N PRO A 313 -15.82 14.54 5.04
CA PRO A 313 -16.75 13.42 4.90
C PRO A 313 -18.01 13.83 4.14
N ARG A 314 -18.26 13.18 3.00
CA ARG A 314 -19.38 13.46 2.10
C ARG A 314 -19.97 12.17 1.53
N GLU A 315 -21.26 12.16 1.24
CA GLU A 315 -21.88 11.08 0.46
C GLU A 315 -21.42 11.15 -1.01
N VAL A 316 -20.85 10.06 -1.53
CA VAL A 316 -20.29 9.96 -2.89
C VAL A 316 -20.76 8.68 -3.56
N ASP A 317 -21.23 8.79 -4.80
CA ASP A 317 -21.33 7.69 -5.76
C ASP A 317 -19.96 7.48 -6.41
N VAL A 318 -19.31 6.36 -6.10
CA VAL A 318 -17.93 6.03 -6.48
C VAL A 318 -17.90 4.96 -7.56
N SER A 319 -17.20 5.23 -8.65
CA SER A 319 -16.87 4.27 -9.72
C SER A 319 -15.35 4.19 -9.90
N VAL A 320 -14.76 3.02 -9.61
CA VAL A 320 -13.30 2.78 -9.71
C VAL A 320 -13.07 1.47 -10.49
N PRO A 321 -12.10 1.39 -11.42
CA PRO A 321 -11.82 0.15 -12.13
C PRO A 321 -11.25 -0.91 -11.18
N LYS A 322 -11.63 -2.17 -11.37
CA LYS A 322 -10.90 -3.33 -10.84
C LYS A 322 -9.59 -3.46 -11.61
N PHE A 323 -8.45 -3.50 -10.92
CA PHE A 323 -7.14 -3.58 -11.57
C PHE A 323 -6.12 -4.34 -10.72
N LYS A 324 -5.11 -4.88 -11.40
CA LYS A 324 -4.00 -5.61 -10.81
C LYS A 324 -2.71 -5.11 -11.46
N VAL A 325 -1.71 -4.78 -10.64
CA VAL A 325 -0.40 -4.32 -11.10
C VAL A 325 0.68 -5.10 -10.36
N GLU A 326 1.63 -5.61 -11.12
CA GLU A 326 2.86 -6.22 -10.64
C GLU A 326 3.98 -5.58 -11.46
N ASP A 327 4.77 -4.72 -10.83
CA ASP A 327 5.89 -4.03 -11.48
C ASP A 327 7.20 -4.41 -10.77
N SER A 328 8.26 -4.50 -11.56
CA SER A 328 9.61 -4.79 -11.10
C SER A 328 10.58 -3.80 -11.72
N PHE A 329 11.49 -3.27 -10.91
CA PHE A 329 12.41 -2.21 -11.28
C PHE A 329 13.84 -2.57 -10.86
N GLU A 330 14.80 -2.23 -11.71
CA GLU A 330 16.17 -1.99 -11.28
C GLU A 330 16.31 -0.45 -11.16
N LEU A 331 16.50 0.03 -9.94
CA LEU A 331 16.34 1.45 -9.60
C LEU A 331 17.63 2.25 -9.71
N SER A 332 18.80 1.63 -9.90
CA SER A 332 20.09 2.35 -9.89
C SER A 332 20.17 3.48 -10.94
N PRO A 333 19.75 3.30 -12.22
CA PRO A 333 19.65 4.39 -13.19
C PRO A 333 18.68 5.50 -12.78
N VAL A 334 17.56 5.14 -12.14
CA VAL A 334 16.50 6.07 -11.72
C VAL A 334 17.00 6.95 -10.57
N LEU A 335 17.58 6.32 -9.55
CA LEU A 335 18.17 6.96 -8.38
C LEU A 335 19.38 7.83 -8.74
N SER A 336 20.20 7.40 -9.72
CA SER A 336 21.30 8.21 -10.26
C SER A 336 20.81 9.50 -10.94
N ARG A 337 19.67 9.44 -11.67
CA ARG A 337 19.01 10.64 -12.22
C ARG A 337 18.37 11.52 -11.15
N MET A 338 17.88 10.94 -10.05
CA MET A 338 17.39 11.69 -8.88
C MET A 338 18.51 12.39 -8.09
N GLY A 339 19.76 11.94 -8.21
CA GLY A 339 20.94 12.59 -7.63
C GLY A 339 21.96 11.67 -6.97
N LEU A 340 21.64 10.38 -6.78
CA LEU A 340 22.55 9.38 -6.17
C LEU A 340 23.58 8.88 -7.17
N ARG A 341 24.51 9.72 -7.60
CA ARG A 341 25.45 9.39 -8.69
C ARG A 341 26.66 8.61 -8.19
N THR A 342 27.22 9.03 -7.07
CA THR A 342 28.41 8.40 -6.47
C THR A 342 28.15 6.99 -5.98
N LEU A 343 26.93 6.70 -5.52
CA LEU A 343 26.55 5.39 -4.96
C LEU A 343 26.73 4.24 -5.96
N PHE A 344 26.59 4.55 -7.26
CA PHE A 344 26.71 3.61 -8.39
C PHE A 344 27.99 3.85 -9.23
N ASP A 345 28.92 4.67 -8.76
CA ASP A 345 30.23 4.92 -9.39
C ASP A 345 31.32 4.24 -8.55
N THR A 346 31.83 3.11 -9.04
CA THR A 346 32.87 2.28 -8.37
C THR A 346 34.15 3.03 -8.01
N ARG A 347 34.40 4.22 -8.59
CA ARG A 347 35.58 5.06 -8.27
C ARG A 347 35.30 6.15 -7.26
N ARG A 348 34.03 6.50 -7.03
CA ARG A 348 33.59 7.61 -6.17
C ARG A 348 32.74 7.19 -4.98
N VAL A 349 32.17 5.99 -5.00
CA VAL A 349 31.39 5.42 -3.91
C VAL A 349 32.22 5.40 -2.63
N ASP A 350 31.63 5.87 -1.55
CA ASP A 350 32.22 5.80 -0.22
C ASP A 350 31.22 5.20 0.76
N LEU A 351 31.28 3.87 0.90
CA LEU A 351 30.53 3.09 1.90
C LEU A 351 31.43 2.63 3.07
N SER A 352 32.56 3.31 3.29
CA SER A 352 33.54 2.99 4.35
C SER A 352 33.02 3.11 5.78
N GLY A 353 31.80 3.61 5.96
CA GLY A 353 31.08 3.50 7.24
C GLY A 353 30.89 2.06 7.68
N PHE A 354 30.66 1.11 6.78
CA PHE A 354 30.42 -0.30 7.11
C PHE A 354 31.68 -1.06 7.56
N THR A 355 32.79 -0.93 6.84
CA THR A 355 34.02 -1.74 7.07
C THR A 355 35.26 -0.94 7.44
N GLY A 356 35.24 0.38 7.25
CA GLY A 356 36.42 1.24 7.34
C GLY A 356 37.18 1.40 6.01
N GLN A 357 36.80 0.68 4.96
CA GLN A 357 37.46 0.71 3.65
C GLN A 357 36.46 0.99 2.50
N ARG A 358 36.97 1.48 1.37
CA ARG A 358 36.15 1.74 0.15
C ARG A 358 36.14 0.52 -0.76
N GLU A 359 35.49 -0.55 -0.31
CA GLU A 359 35.50 -1.87 -0.96
C GLU A 359 34.19 -2.25 -1.68
N PHE A 360 33.11 -1.43 -1.54
CA PHE A 360 31.77 -1.75 -2.07
C PHE A 360 31.25 -0.68 -3.02
N SER A 361 30.74 -1.14 -4.17
CA SER A 361 29.70 -0.48 -4.95
C SER A 361 28.34 -1.06 -4.59
N VAL A 362 27.27 -0.29 -4.78
CA VAL A 362 25.92 -0.87 -4.93
C VAL A 362 25.79 -1.32 -6.37
N ASP A 363 25.67 -2.64 -6.60
CA ASP A 363 25.70 -3.18 -7.97
C ASP A 363 24.31 -3.21 -8.61
N ALA A 364 23.26 -3.40 -7.79
CA ALA A 364 21.86 -3.32 -8.20
C ALA A 364 20.93 -2.96 -7.02
N VAL A 365 19.82 -2.28 -7.35
CA VAL A 365 18.72 -1.99 -6.42
C VAL A 365 17.44 -2.57 -7.03
N HIS A 366 17.10 -3.80 -6.65
CA HIS A 366 15.93 -4.49 -7.16
C HIS A 366 14.71 -4.21 -6.28
N HIS A 367 13.68 -3.61 -6.88
CA HIS A 367 12.38 -3.39 -6.25
C HIS A 367 11.27 -4.13 -7.01
N LYS A 368 10.43 -4.89 -6.31
CA LYS A 368 9.22 -5.48 -6.90
C LYS A 368 8.02 -5.28 -5.97
N ALA A 369 6.90 -4.86 -6.54
CA ALA A 369 5.67 -4.59 -5.79
C ALA A 369 4.45 -5.14 -6.51
N PHE A 370 3.47 -5.59 -5.73
CA PHE A 370 2.24 -6.22 -6.22
C PHE A 370 1.00 -5.63 -5.52
N ILE A 371 -0.05 -5.34 -6.30
CA ILE A 371 -1.38 -4.97 -5.81
C ILE A 371 -2.50 -5.58 -6.67
N ASP A 372 -3.57 -6.02 -6.02
CA ASP A 372 -4.80 -6.53 -6.65
C ASP A 372 -6.02 -5.79 -6.05
N VAL A 373 -6.48 -4.73 -6.73
CA VAL A 373 -7.57 -3.86 -6.29
C VAL A 373 -8.90 -4.43 -6.78
N ASN A 374 -9.71 -4.90 -5.83
CA ASN A 374 -10.98 -5.57 -6.08
C ASN A 374 -12.10 -5.09 -5.15
N GLU A 375 -13.25 -5.75 -5.23
CA GLU A 375 -14.48 -5.34 -4.56
C GLU A 375 -14.44 -5.52 -3.04
N GLU A 376 -13.74 -6.54 -2.54
CA GLU A 376 -13.60 -6.82 -1.11
C GLU A 376 -12.58 -5.89 -0.45
N GLY A 377 -11.54 -5.52 -1.20
CA GLY A 377 -10.38 -4.80 -0.70
C GLY A 377 -9.23 -4.82 -1.69
N THR A 378 -8.04 -4.83 -1.12
CA THR A 378 -6.91 -5.56 -1.67
C THR A 378 -6.87 -6.96 -1.05
N GLU A 379 -7.92 -7.79 -1.24
CA GLU A 379 -8.05 -9.20 -0.75
C GLU A 379 -8.07 -9.32 0.80
N ALA A 380 -8.83 -10.17 1.52
CA ALA A 380 -10.11 -10.87 1.36
C ALA A 380 -10.40 -11.58 2.73
N ALA A 381 -11.56 -11.57 3.38
CA ALA A 381 -12.83 -10.83 3.17
C ALA A 381 -13.73 -10.92 4.45
N GLY A 382 -14.63 -9.96 4.71
CA GLY A 382 -15.58 -10.01 5.84
C GLY A 382 -16.38 -8.73 6.06
N ALA A 383 -17.69 -8.82 6.33
CA ALA A 383 -18.61 -7.67 6.27
C ALA A 383 -19.11 -7.17 7.64
N THR A 384 -19.09 -5.85 7.86
CA THR A 384 -19.93 -5.17 8.86
C THR A 384 -20.34 -3.79 8.35
N ALA A 385 -21.62 -3.44 8.49
CA ALA A 385 -22.15 -2.13 8.08
C ALA A 385 -22.25 -1.15 9.27
N ILE A 386 -22.01 0.14 9.03
CA ILE A 386 -22.30 1.21 10.00
C ILE A 386 -23.17 2.28 9.35
N ILE A 387 -24.24 2.66 10.04
CA ILE A 387 -25.22 3.69 9.66
C ILE A 387 -24.98 4.91 10.55
N SER A 388 -24.90 6.13 9.99
CA SER A 388 -25.24 7.34 10.75
C SER A 388 -25.59 8.54 9.85
N SER A 389 -26.12 9.59 10.46
CA SER A 389 -27.18 10.44 9.92
C SER A 389 -26.78 11.86 9.49
N ARG A 390 -27.71 12.44 8.73
CA ARG A 390 -27.83 13.76 8.11
C ARG A 390 -27.19 14.96 8.84
N SER A 391 -26.62 15.86 8.04
CA SER A 391 -26.83 17.32 8.11
C SER A 391 -26.57 17.97 6.74
N ALA A 392 -27.20 19.10 6.45
CA ALA A 392 -27.54 19.51 5.08
C ALA A 392 -26.43 20.19 4.26
N ARG A 393 -26.15 19.67 3.04
CA ARG A 393 -25.56 20.28 1.82
C ARG A 393 -25.11 19.15 0.86
N PRO A 394 -25.11 19.33 -0.48
CA PRO A 394 -26.20 19.74 -1.37
C PRO A 394 -27.27 18.63 -1.53
N THR A 395 -28.22 18.79 -2.47
CA THR A 395 -29.38 17.89 -2.67
C THR A 395 -29.10 16.52 -3.30
N GLY A 396 -27.85 16.10 -3.42
CA GLY A 396 -27.46 14.78 -3.94
C GLY A 396 -25.99 14.43 -3.64
N PRO A 397 -25.62 13.14 -3.77
CA PRO A 397 -24.25 12.69 -3.57
C PRO A 397 -23.30 13.39 -4.56
N ALA A 398 -22.03 13.52 -4.19
CA ALA A 398 -20.99 13.78 -5.18
C ALA A 398 -20.82 12.55 -6.08
N SER A 399 -20.21 12.72 -7.25
CA SER A 399 -19.82 11.61 -8.10
C SER A 399 -18.31 11.63 -8.32
N PHE A 400 -17.67 10.48 -8.15
CA PHE A 400 -16.25 10.27 -8.44
C PHE A 400 -16.14 9.08 -9.39
N ILE A 401 -15.78 9.34 -10.65
CA ILE A 401 -15.72 8.32 -11.70
C ILE A 401 -14.31 8.30 -12.28
N ALA A 402 -13.55 7.26 -11.95
CA ALA A 402 -12.19 7.06 -12.42
C ALA A 402 -12.15 6.36 -13.79
N ASP A 403 -12.78 6.97 -14.82
CA ASP A 403 -12.88 6.43 -16.19
C ASP A 403 -11.74 6.87 -17.13
N TYR A 404 -10.62 7.34 -16.58
CA TYR A 404 -9.42 7.78 -17.31
C TYR A 404 -8.21 7.83 -16.33
N PRO A 405 -6.96 8.03 -16.80
CA PRO A 405 -5.78 7.89 -15.96
C PRO A 405 -5.74 8.75 -14.69
N PHE A 406 -5.29 8.13 -13.60
CA PHE A 406 -5.22 8.72 -12.26
C PHE A 406 -3.95 8.31 -11.51
N ILE A 407 -3.62 9.06 -10.45
CA ILE A 407 -2.61 8.71 -9.45
C ILE A 407 -3.33 8.13 -8.23
N TYR A 408 -2.73 7.14 -7.57
CA TYR A 408 -3.23 6.63 -6.30
C TYR A 408 -2.07 6.37 -5.35
N PHE A 409 -2.34 6.41 -4.06
CA PHE A 409 -1.41 5.98 -3.03
C PHE A 409 -2.15 5.34 -1.87
N ILE A 410 -1.44 4.48 -1.14
CA ILE A 410 -1.88 3.91 0.13
C ILE A 410 -1.00 4.52 1.22
N ARG A 411 -1.62 5.09 2.25
CA ARG A 411 -0.93 5.75 3.35
C ARG A 411 -1.37 5.19 4.70
N ASP A 412 -0.48 5.26 5.67
CA ASP A 412 -0.88 5.26 7.08
C ASP A 412 -1.52 6.61 7.41
N THR A 413 -2.75 6.58 7.92
CA THR A 413 -3.56 7.79 8.13
C THR A 413 -3.11 8.61 9.34
N ILE A 414 -2.31 8.00 10.22
CA ILE A 414 -1.88 8.58 11.49
C ILE A 414 -0.54 9.31 11.32
N SER A 415 0.47 8.63 10.77
CA SER A 415 1.79 9.19 10.46
C SER A 415 1.84 9.98 9.14
N ASN A 416 0.87 9.75 8.24
CA ASN A 416 0.85 10.23 6.85
C ASN A 416 1.93 9.65 5.93
N VAL A 417 2.65 8.60 6.36
CA VAL A 417 3.64 7.90 5.54
C VAL A 417 2.98 7.24 4.32
N ILE A 418 3.54 7.47 3.14
CA ILE A 418 3.10 6.85 1.88
C ILE A 418 3.75 5.47 1.75
N LEU A 419 2.98 4.42 2.04
CA LEU A 419 3.42 3.03 1.95
C LEU A 419 3.53 2.57 0.49
N PHE A 420 2.58 2.97 -0.36
CA PHE A 420 2.58 2.66 -1.79
C PHE A 420 2.15 3.86 -2.63
N LEU A 421 2.70 3.97 -3.84
CA LEU A 421 2.42 5.03 -4.78
C LEU A 421 2.35 4.45 -6.20
N GLY A 422 1.38 4.90 -6.98
CA GLY A 422 1.15 4.35 -8.30
C GLY A 422 0.35 5.23 -9.24
N THR A 423 0.31 4.82 -10.50
CA THR A 423 -0.55 5.40 -11.54
C THR A 423 -1.32 4.29 -12.22
N VAL A 424 -2.55 4.58 -12.64
CA VAL A 424 -3.31 3.72 -13.54
C VAL A 424 -3.42 4.44 -14.88
N GLN A 425 -2.80 3.88 -15.92
CA GLN A 425 -2.82 4.46 -17.27
C GLN A 425 -3.71 3.64 -18.23
N LYS A 426 -3.73 2.32 -18.06
CA LYS A 426 -4.51 1.37 -18.85
C LYS A 426 -4.78 0.11 -18.01
N PRO A 427 -5.89 0.04 -17.28
CA PRO A 427 -6.31 -1.17 -16.58
C PRO A 427 -6.42 -2.35 -17.55
N ALA A 428 -6.23 -3.58 -17.04
CA ALA A 428 -6.35 -4.78 -17.86
C ALA A 428 -7.76 -4.91 -18.48
N GLU A 429 -7.83 -5.11 -19.80
CA GLU A 429 -9.06 -5.59 -20.41
C GLU A 429 -9.30 -7.03 -19.97
N TYR A 430 -10.31 -7.26 -19.12
CA TYR A 430 -10.80 -8.62 -18.89
C TYR A 430 -11.22 -9.20 -20.23
N GLY A 431 -10.52 -10.25 -20.65
CA GLY A 431 -10.61 -10.76 -22.02
C GLY A 431 -12.04 -11.16 -22.37
N ARG A 432 -12.44 -10.87 -23.62
CA ARG A 432 -13.59 -11.56 -24.19
C ARG A 432 -13.30 -13.05 -24.09
N ARG A 433 -14.08 -13.81 -23.33
CA ARG A 433 -14.28 -15.23 -23.63
C ARG A 433 -14.82 -15.27 -25.06
N ILE A 434 -13.93 -15.51 -26.02
CA ILE A 434 -14.35 -15.89 -27.36
C ILE A 434 -14.99 -17.27 -27.16
N ILE A 435 -16.31 -17.27 -27.10
CA ILE A 435 -17.08 -18.50 -27.28
C ILE A 435 -16.81 -18.92 -28.72
N GLY A 436 -15.75 -19.71 -28.90
CA GLY A 436 -15.45 -20.32 -30.18
C GLY A 436 -16.66 -21.14 -30.58
N ARG A 437 -17.34 -20.74 -31.66
CA ARG A 437 -18.21 -21.65 -32.37
C ARG A 437 -17.33 -22.81 -32.81
N THR A 438 -17.50 -23.96 -32.17
CA THR A 438 -16.98 -25.23 -32.65
C THR A 438 -17.69 -25.56 -33.95
N GLU A 439 -17.12 -25.12 -35.07
CA GLU A 439 -17.47 -25.69 -36.37
C GLU A 439 -17.06 -27.16 -36.35
N SER A 440 -18.06 -28.04 -36.32
CA SER A 440 -17.86 -29.48 -36.32
C SER A 440 -17.18 -29.91 -37.63
N PRO A 441 -16.09 -30.71 -37.61
CA PRO A 441 -15.44 -31.17 -38.82
C PRO A 441 -16.39 -32.01 -39.67
N ARG A 442 -16.52 -31.70 -40.97
CA ARG A 442 -17.27 -32.55 -41.90
C ARG A 442 -16.55 -33.90 -42.02
N PRO A 443 -17.26 -35.04 -42.03
CA PRO A 443 -16.62 -36.35 -42.12
C PRO A 443 -15.96 -36.54 -43.48
N ALA A 444 -14.67 -36.89 -43.48
CA ALA A 444 -13.94 -37.28 -44.69
C ALA A 444 -14.48 -38.61 -45.23
N LYS A 445 -14.63 -38.73 -46.55
CA LYS A 445 -15.07 -39.97 -47.20
C LYS A 445 -14.00 -41.05 -47.06
N ALA A 446 -14.35 -42.18 -46.46
CA ALA A 446 -13.49 -43.36 -46.40
C ALA A 446 -13.32 -43.98 -47.80
N SER A 447 -12.07 -44.19 -48.20
CA SER A 447 -11.68 -45.03 -49.34
C SER A 447 -10.95 -46.25 -48.80
N ARG A 448 -11.53 -47.43 -48.95
CA ARG A 448 -10.92 -48.70 -48.51
C ARG A 448 -9.74 -49.05 -49.41
N LYS A 449 -8.57 -49.30 -48.83
CA LYS A 449 -7.68 -50.39 -49.27
C LYS A 449 -7.13 -51.13 -48.06
N SER A 450 -6.99 -52.43 -48.25
CA SER A 450 -6.65 -53.44 -47.25
C SER A 450 -5.15 -53.67 -47.17
N GLU A 451 -4.62 -53.85 -45.97
CA GLU A 451 -3.46 -54.71 -45.74
C GLU A 451 -3.48 -55.27 -44.31
N LEU A 452 -2.85 -56.43 -44.14
CA LEU A 452 -2.98 -57.32 -42.97
C LEU A 452 -1.82 -57.16 -41.98
N GLN A 453 -2.03 -57.68 -40.76
CA GLN A 453 -1.02 -57.99 -39.73
C GLN A 453 -0.35 -56.78 -39.05
N SER A 454 0.00 -56.81 -37.76
CA SER A 454 -0.11 -57.87 -36.74
C SER A 454 -0.42 -57.27 -35.36
N CYS A 455 -1.11 -58.02 -34.50
CA CYS A 455 -1.20 -57.69 -33.08
C CYS A 455 0.16 -57.89 -32.39
N ASN A 456 0.47 -57.03 -31.41
CA ASN A 456 1.23 -57.49 -30.25
C ASN A 456 0.76 -56.77 -28.98
N SER A 457 0.72 -57.51 -27.88
CA SER A 457 0.04 -57.16 -26.64
C SER A 457 1.00 -56.77 -25.52
N SER A 458 0.62 -55.82 -24.67
CA SER A 458 0.98 -55.85 -23.24
C SER A 458 -0.01 -55.05 -22.39
N ASN A 459 -0.54 -55.69 -21.36
CA ASN A 459 -1.41 -55.08 -20.35
C ASN A 459 -0.59 -54.24 -19.36
N THR A 460 -1.18 -53.17 -18.82
CA THR A 460 -1.33 -53.05 -17.35
C THR A 460 -2.50 -52.13 -17.00
N GLU A 461 -3.05 -52.32 -15.80
CA GLU A 461 -4.43 -51.94 -15.45
C GLU A 461 -4.55 -50.53 -14.86
N ALA A 462 -5.66 -49.84 -15.16
CA ALA A 462 -6.09 -48.65 -14.44
C ALA A 462 -7.29 -48.99 -13.54
N ARG A 463 -7.13 -48.84 -12.22
CA ARG A 463 -8.20 -49.05 -11.23
C ARG A 463 -9.19 -47.87 -11.24
N VAL A 464 -10.45 -48.15 -11.57
CA VAL A 464 -11.56 -47.20 -11.48
C VAL A 464 -12.22 -47.31 -10.11
N LEU A 465 -12.32 -46.19 -9.39
CA LEU A 465 -13.09 -46.08 -8.15
C LEU A 465 -14.49 -45.55 -8.48
N VAL A 466 -15.50 -46.40 -8.30
CA VAL A 466 -16.93 -46.04 -8.41
C VAL A 466 -17.49 -45.85 -7.00
N ALA A 467 -18.10 -44.69 -6.74
CA ALA A 467 -18.89 -44.45 -5.53
C ALA A 467 -20.38 -44.35 -5.90
N ILE A 468 -21.22 -45.11 -5.21
CA ILE A 468 -22.63 -45.35 -5.55
C ILE A 468 -23.55 -44.42 -4.76
N THR A 469 -24.64 -43.99 -5.38
CA THR A 469 -25.70 -43.18 -4.77
C THR A 469 -26.62 -44.02 -3.85
N GLY A 470 -27.02 -43.45 -2.70
CA GLY A 470 -27.94 -44.08 -1.75
C GLY A 470 -29.13 -43.19 -1.38
N HIS A 471 -30.32 -43.76 -1.26
CA HIS A 471 -31.60 -43.09 -0.96
C HIS A 471 -32.07 -43.29 0.50
N GLY A 472 -32.55 -42.22 1.13
CA GLY A 472 -33.62 -42.22 2.15
C GLY A 472 -33.37 -42.89 3.51
N PRO A 473 -34.32 -42.82 4.49
CA PRO A 473 -35.71 -42.35 4.34
C PRO A 473 -36.22 -41.30 5.39
N THR A 474 -37.50 -40.94 5.19
CA THR A 474 -38.42 -39.95 5.83
C THR A 474 -38.64 -39.88 7.36
N ARG A 475 -38.98 -38.66 7.84
CA ARG A 475 -40.16 -38.30 8.70
C ARG A 475 -40.39 -36.75 8.64
N THR A 476 -41.53 -36.12 8.28
CA THR A 476 -42.90 -35.97 8.88
C THR A 476 -42.95 -35.43 10.34
N ILE A 477 -43.71 -34.38 10.74
CA ILE A 477 -44.81 -33.55 10.13
C ILE A 477 -44.75 -32.06 10.65
N ALA A 478 -45.30 -31.09 9.87
CA ALA A 478 -46.04 -29.83 10.26
C ALA A 478 -45.41 -28.50 9.78
N GLY A 479 -46.15 -27.45 9.36
CA GLY A 479 -47.60 -27.28 9.20
C GLY A 479 -48.06 -25.86 9.60
N GLY A 480 -48.57 -25.07 8.65
CA GLY A 480 -49.18 -23.74 8.92
C GLY A 480 -48.70 -22.62 8.00
N GLY A 481 -49.64 -21.93 7.34
CA GLY A 481 -49.37 -20.73 6.57
C GLY A 481 -50.55 -19.77 6.58
N THR A 482 -50.27 -18.48 6.44
CA THR A 482 -51.20 -17.34 6.24
C THR A 482 -50.36 -16.20 5.65
N GLN A 483 -50.55 -15.85 4.37
CA GLN A 483 -51.36 -14.72 3.90
C GLN A 483 -50.89 -13.33 4.38
N ASN A 484 -50.48 -12.50 3.42
CA ASN A 484 -50.36 -11.04 3.54
C ASN A 484 -51.73 -10.41 3.86
N PRO A 485 -51.75 -9.13 4.26
CA PRO A 485 -52.15 -8.16 3.23
C PRO A 485 -51.30 -6.90 3.13
N THR A 486 -51.17 -6.46 1.88
CA THR A 486 -50.70 -5.14 1.47
C THR A 486 -51.59 -4.02 2.02
N ILE A 487 -50.99 -2.91 2.47
CA ILE A 487 -51.69 -1.62 2.61
C ILE A 487 -51.06 -0.62 1.63
N THR A 488 -51.90 0.12 0.94
CA THR A 488 -51.57 1.19 -0.03
C THR A 488 -52.52 2.37 0.24
N VAL A 489 -52.32 3.51 -0.44
CA VAL A 489 -53.17 4.74 -0.49
C VAL A 489 -52.68 5.87 0.44
N PRO A 490 -52.55 7.14 -0.02
CA PRO A 490 -52.12 7.61 -1.35
C PRO A 490 -51.08 8.76 -1.29
N MET A 491 -50.56 9.20 -2.46
CA MET A 491 -49.90 10.52 -2.57
C MET A 491 -50.93 11.64 -2.74
N THR A 492 -50.74 12.77 -2.06
CA THR A 492 -51.30 14.08 -2.48
C THR A 492 -50.19 15.13 -2.56
N ARG A 493 -50.11 15.82 -3.71
CA ARG A 493 -49.22 16.98 -3.92
C ARG A 493 -49.89 18.24 -3.36
N SER A 494 -49.11 19.07 -2.67
CA SER A 494 -49.38 20.52 -2.58
C SER A 494 -48.10 21.32 -2.83
N LYS A 495 -48.24 22.56 -3.30
CA LYS A 495 -47.14 23.41 -3.78
C LYS A 495 -46.87 24.58 -2.82
N ASN A 496 -45.58 24.76 -2.51
CA ASN A 496 -44.91 26.01 -2.16
C ASN A 496 -45.28 26.73 -0.83
N PRO A 497 -44.38 27.61 -0.31
CA PRO A 497 -44.22 27.82 1.13
C PRO A 497 -44.58 29.24 1.62
N PRO A 498 -44.65 29.44 2.95
CA PRO A 498 -44.40 30.72 3.60
C PRO A 498 -43.01 30.77 4.26
N THR A 499 -42.47 31.99 4.44
CA THR A 499 -41.12 32.27 4.94
C THR A 499 -41.11 33.00 6.28
N TYR A 500 -40.19 32.59 7.18
CA TYR A 500 -39.72 33.27 8.40
C TYR A 500 -40.72 33.47 9.56
N PRO A 501 -40.27 33.71 10.82
CA PRO A 501 -38.89 33.92 11.29
C PRO A 501 -38.38 32.93 12.37
N SER A 502 -37.12 33.15 12.78
CA SER A 502 -36.42 32.46 13.86
C SER A 502 -36.98 32.76 15.26
N ILE A 503 -37.12 31.74 16.11
CA ILE A 503 -37.22 31.87 17.57
C ILE A 503 -36.27 30.90 18.25
N SER A 504 -35.64 31.36 19.33
CA SER A 504 -34.56 30.72 20.08
C SER A 504 -35.09 29.89 21.25
N HIS A 505 -34.28 28.92 21.69
CA HIS A 505 -34.39 28.16 22.95
C HIS A 505 -35.66 27.33 23.19
N MET A 506 -35.49 26.00 23.27
CA MET A 506 -36.34 25.14 24.09
C MET A 506 -35.47 24.12 24.82
N HIS A 507 -35.50 24.17 26.16
CA HIS A 507 -34.88 23.15 27.00
C HIS A 507 -35.73 21.88 26.98
N ILE A 508 -35.08 20.72 26.92
CA ILE A 508 -35.70 19.43 27.24
C ILE A 508 -34.92 18.84 28.42
N PHE A 509 -35.65 18.52 29.49
CA PHE A 509 -35.14 17.79 30.63
C PHE A 509 -35.14 16.29 30.32
N GLU A 510 -34.04 15.60 30.56
CA GLU A 510 -34.03 14.15 30.70
C GLU A 510 -33.89 13.77 32.18
N VAL A 511 -34.64 12.74 32.59
CA VAL A 511 -34.69 12.21 33.96
C VAL A 511 -33.73 11.02 34.05
N PRO A 512 -32.71 11.03 34.93
CA PRO A 512 -31.88 9.85 35.16
C PRO A 512 -32.57 8.91 36.15
N SER A 513 -32.81 7.67 35.72
CA SER A 513 -33.13 6.56 36.60
C SER A 513 -31.86 5.92 37.16
N GLY A 514 -31.79 5.70 38.47
CA GLY A 514 -30.75 4.88 39.11
C GLY A 514 -29.92 5.64 40.14
N GLY A 515 -30.17 5.37 41.41
CA GLY A 515 -29.35 5.90 42.51
C GLY A 515 -28.45 4.83 43.12
N SER A 516 -27.22 5.21 43.45
CA SER A 516 -26.60 4.89 44.75
C SER A 516 -25.41 5.82 44.96
N ALA A 517 -25.19 6.25 46.20
CA ALA A 517 -24.26 7.34 46.51
C ALA A 517 -22.92 6.85 47.08
N SER A 518 -21.83 7.50 46.68
CA SER A 518 -20.66 7.68 47.53
C SER A 518 -20.08 9.08 47.33
N LYS A 519 -20.01 9.85 48.41
CA LYS A 519 -19.35 11.17 48.45
C LYS A 519 -17.83 10.99 48.37
N ASP A 520 -17.12 11.84 47.65
CA ASP A 520 -16.28 12.88 48.27
C ASP A 520 -15.35 13.65 47.30
N LYS A 521 -14.91 14.83 47.76
CA LYS A 521 -13.79 15.67 47.28
C LYS A 521 -13.98 16.53 46.02
N LYS A 522 -14.41 17.77 46.30
CA LYS A 522 -13.82 19.05 45.87
C LYS A 522 -13.34 19.18 44.41
N VAL A 523 -14.15 19.87 43.61
CA VAL A 523 -13.68 20.66 42.46
C VAL A 523 -12.88 21.86 42.98
N GLN A 524 -11.70 22.10 42.41
CA GLN A 524 -10.96 23.35 42.58
C GLN A 524 -10.80 23.99 41.19
N TRP A 525 -11.41 25.15 41.00
CA TRP A 525 -11.21 25.98 39.81
C TRP A 525 -9.83 26.65 39.87
N LEU A 526 -9.12 26.68 38.75
CA LEU A 526 -8.12 27.69 38.47
C LEU A 526 -8.10 27.99 36.97
N ASP A 527 -8.48 29.21 36.62
CA ASP A 527 -8.12 29.81 35.34
C ASP A 527 -6.60 29.96 35.23
N ASN A 528 -6.05 29.87 34.01
CA ASN A 528 -5.26 30.99 33.48
C ASN A 528 -4.89 30.82 32.00
N PHE A 529 -4.71 31.97 31.35
CA PHE A 529 -4.12 32.13 30.03
C PHE A 529 -2.65 31.67 29.98
N SER A 530 -2.26 31.00 28.90
CA SER A 530 -1.07 31.27 28.07
C SER A 530 -1.11 30.41 26.81
#